data_AF-A0A9D5QAV6-F1
#
_entry.id   AF-A0A9D5QAV6-F1
#
_cell.length_a   1.000
_cell.length_b   1.000
_cell.length_c   1.000
_cell.angle_alpha   90.00
_cell.angle_beta   90.00
_cell.angle_gamma   90.00
#
_symmetry.space_group_name_H-M   'P 1'
#
loop_
_entity.id
_entity.type
_entity.pdbx_description
1 polymer ?
#
loop_
_entity_poly.entity_id
_entity_poly.type
_entity_poly.pdbx_seq_one_letter_code
_entity_poly.pdbx_strand_id
1 'polypeptide(L)'
;MKSNLGTHIAGRPVSRPRACGRWIALAAVVVMSCVNPFFPPEGLPRESGRLRSTPLGAVLQLKTAYEKKSIGLFQDLFARDKSFRFYVASSLASQFSGIVAAEKIDTAYTNVAPGVYHYWGYDLEMRVHRRMFSQVRRIDFVVPPSFYEQLFVADVNIEVDTIGVDSVGDSVSFRIQRTYDTTKVEVPMYGGTMEFVMEDGSKEEVGIGRQVFCVVPDPEDPSLWVIDKWFDLGN
;
A
#
# COMPACT_ATOMS: atom_id res chain seq x y z
N MET A 1 -49.54 -53.29 -48.10
CA MET A 1 -48.98 -54.07 -49.22
C MET A 1 -47.47 -54.04 -49.09
N LYS A 2 -46.85 -55.22 -48.96
CA LYS A 2 -45.84 -55.77 -49.89
C LYS A 2 -44.58 -54.90 -49.97
N SER A 3 -43.35 -55.37 -49.84
CA SER A 3 -42.76 -56.70 -49.85
C SER A 3 -41.25 -56.43 -49.79
N ASN A 4 -40.47 -57.09 -48.93
CA ASN A 4 -39.90 -58.42 -49.14
C ASN A 4 -38.69 -58.44 -50.09
N LEU A 5 -37.63 -59.12 -49.63
CA LEU A 5 -36.46 -59.65 -50.35
C LEU A 5 -35.47 -58.63 -50.95
N GLY A 6 -34.15 -58.85 -50.94
CA GLY A 6 -33.38 -60.02 -50.53
C GLY A 6 -32.06 -60.10 -51.32
N THR A 7 -31.06 -60.70 -50.68
CA THR A 7 -30.00 -61.57 -51.25
C THR A 7 -28.79 -61.02 -52.03
N HIS A 8 -27.61 -61.45 -51.52
CA HIS A 8 -26.41 -61.98 -52.22
C HIS A 8 -25.55 -60.99 -53.07
N ILE A 9 -24.21 -61.04 -53.20
CA ILE A 9 -23.14 -62.02 -52.93
C ILE A 9 -21.76 -61.31 -53.01
N ALA A 10 -20.80 -61.83 -52.23
CA ALA A 10 -19.34 -61.93 -52.39
C ALA A 10 -18.42 -60.76 -52.84
N GLY A 11 -17.26 -60.69 -52.16
CA GLY A 11 -16.02 -60.14 -52.72
C GLY A 11 -15.01 -59.62 -51.68
N ARG A 12 -14.19 -60.50 -51.09
CA ARG A 12 -12.90 -60.13 -50.45
C ARG A 12 -11.87 -59.81 -51.58
N PRO A 13 -10.88 -58.91 -51.41
CA PRO A 13 -9.78 -59.13 -50.46
C PRO A 13 -9.14 -57.91 -49.76
N VAL A 14 -8.71 -58.21 -48.54
CA VAL A 14 -7.51 -57.79 -47.79
C VAL A 14 -6.60 -56.73 -48.44
N SER A 15 -6.48 -55.57 -47.77
CA SER A 15 -5.19 -54.86 -47.67
C SER A 15 -5.06 -54.02 -46.39
N ARG A 16 -4.15 -54.51 -45.52
CA ARG A 16 -3.28 -53.82 -44.55
C ARG A 16 -3.86 -52.98 -43.39
N PRO A 17 -3.29 -53.09 -42.18
CA PRO A 17 -3.73 -52.36 -41.00
C PRO A 17 -3.23 -50.92 -41.05
N ARG A 18 -4.14 -49.94 -40.98
CA ARG A 18 -3.79 -48.60 -40.53
C ARG A 18 -4.18 -48.50 -39.07
N ALA A 19 -3.15 -48.49 -38.22
CA ALA A 19 -3.24 -48.05 -36.84
C ALA A 19 -3.84 -46.63 -36.82
N CYS A 20 -5.13 -46.51 -36.52
CA CYS A 20 -5.70 -45.26 -36.06
C CYS A 20 -5.42 -45.19 -34.57
N GLY A 21 -4.48 -44.31 -34.24
CA GLY A 21 -4.08 -44.00 -32.88
C GLY A 21 -5.30 -43.70 -32.01
N ARG A 22 -5.28 -44.33 -30.84
CA ARG A 22 -5.82 -43.73 -29.64
C ARG A 22 -5.29 -42.30 -29.57
N TRP A 23 -6.15 -41.32 -29.82
CA TRP A 23 -5.92 -39.97 -29.36
C TRP A 23 -6.03 -40.01 -27.83
N ILE A 24 -4.90 -40.32 -27.19
CA ILE A 24 -4.66 -39.90 -25.82
C ILE A 24 -4.68 -38.38 -25.90
N ALA A 25 -5.80 -37.79 -25.48
CA ALA A 25 -5.87 -36.37 -25.17
C ALA A 25 -4.89 -36.13 -24.01
N LEU A 26 -3.64 -35.83 -24.36
CA LEU A 26 -2.66 -35.37 -23.41
C LEU A 26 -3.12 -33.96 -23.00
N ALA A 27 -3.64 -33.89 -21.77
CA ALA A 27 -3.91 -32.65 -21.08
C ALA A 27 -2.61 -31.84 -20.99
N ALA A 28 -2.39 -30.95 -21.95
CA ALA A 28 -1.52 -29.80 -21.76
C ALA A 28 -2.33 -28.74 -21.02
N VAL A 29 -2.38 -28.89 -19.69
CA VAL A 29 -2.75 -27.80 -18.80
C VAL A 29 -1.66 -26.75 -18.94
N VAL A 30 -1.79 -25.88 -19.94
CA VAL A 30 -1.06 -24.63 -19.98
C VAL A 30 -1.76 -23.74 -18.96
N VAL A 31 -1.35 -23.86 -17.69
CA VAL A 31 -1.51 -22.76 -16.74
C VAL A 31 -0.60 -21.66 -17.25
N MET A 32 -1.07 -20.90 -18.24
CA MET A 32 -0.53 -19.57 -18.47
C MET A 32 -0.95 -18.76 -17.26
N SER A 33 -0.09 -18.76 -16.24
CA SER A 33 -0.04 -17.68 -15.28
C SER A 33 -0.12 -16.38 -16.07
N CYS A 34 -1.21 -15.63 -15.88
CA CYS A 34 -1.42 -14.32 -16.46
C CYS A 34 -0.40 -13.34 -15.87
N VAL A 35 0.87 -13.46 -16.26
CA VAL A 35 1.90 -12.47 -15.96
C VAL A 35 1.84 -11.47 -17.10
N ASN A 36 1.12 -10.37 -16.87
CA ASN A 36 1.07 -9.26 -17.80
C ASN A 36 2.48 -8.66 -17.95
N PRO A 37 3.14 -8.76 -19.11
CA PRO A 37 4.53 -8.34 -19.29
C PRO A 37 4.73 -6.81 -19.20
N PHE A 38 3.64 -6.04 -19.11
CA PHE A 38 3.67 -4.57 -18.96
C PHE A 38 3.58 -4.08 -17.52
N PHE A 39 3.32 -4.95 -16.54
CA PHE A 39 3.42 -4.60 -15.14
C PHE A 39 4.67 -5.24 -14.55
N PRO A 40 5.54 -4.50 -13.85
CA PRO A 40 6.62 -5.14 -13.11
C PRO A 40 5.97 -6.16 -12.17
N PRO A 41 6.53 -7.39 -12.04
CA PRO A 41 6.06 -8.33 -11.06
C PRO A 41 6.01 -7.62 -9.70
N GLU A 42 4.97 -7.85 -8.92
CA GLU A 42 4.82 -7.38 -7.54
C GLU A 42 5.94 -7.98 -6.67
N GLY A 43 7.18 -7.57 -6.92
CA GLY A 43 8.31 -7.83 -6.06
C GLY A 43 8.23 -6.85 -4.92
N LEU A 44 8.32 -7.37 -3.70
CA LEU A 44 8.54 -6.57 -2.50
C LEU A 44 9.59 -5.48 -2.82
N PRO A 45 9.27 -4.19 -2.65
CA PRO A 45 10.21 -3.13 -2.97
C PRO A 45 11.51 -3.36 -2.19
N ARG A 46 12.64 -3.49 -2.89
CA ARG A 46 13.95 -3.75 -2.25
C ARG A 46 14.34 -2.69 -1.20
N GLU A 47 13.72 -1.51 -1.27
CA GLU A 47 13.95 -0.39 -0.36
C GLU A 47 12.95 -0.33 0.82
N SER A 48 11.83 -1.08 0.80
CA SER A 48 10.76 -0.91 1.80
C SER A 48 11.20 -1.27 3.22
N GLY A 49 12.08 -2.26 3.37
CA GLY A 49 12.62 -2.65 4.67
C GLY A 49 13.56 -1.60 5.27
N ARG A 50 14.34 -0.87 4.46
CA ARG A 50 15.36 0.05 5.00
C ARG A 50 14.74 1.31 5.58
N LEU A 51 13.75 1.89 4.89
CA LEU A 51 13.08 3.11 5.36
C LEU A 51 12.26 2.81 6.63
N ARG A 52 11.52 1.70 6.67
CA ARG A 52 10.69 1.33 7.84
C ARG A 52 11.49 0.89 9.08
N SER A 53 12.82 0.94 9.08
CA SER A 53 13.63 0.61 10.27
C SER A 53 13.47 1.61 11.43
N THR A 54 12.85 2.76 11.18
CA THR A 54 12.54 3.78 12.21
C THR A 54 11.09 4.26 12.09
N PRO A 55 10.48 4.78 13.18
CA PRO A 55 9.18 5.43 13.15
C PRO A 55 9.04 6.51 12.07
N LEU A 56 10.00 7.46 12.03
CA LEU A 56 10.01 8.52 11.03
C LEU A 56 10.23 7.96 9.63
N GLY A 57 11.11 6.97 9.48
CA GLY A 57 11.38 6.36 8.19
C GLY A 57 10.16 5.65 7.58
N ALA A 58 9.26 5.09 8.39
CA ALA A 58 7.96 4.61 7.90
C ALA A 58 7.12 5.76 7.31
N VAL A 59 7.08 6.93 7.96
CA VAL A 59 6.38 8.11 7.41
C VAL A 59 7.09 8.67 6.17
N LEU A 60 8.42 8.64 6.11
CA LEU A 60 9.16 9.06 4.90
C LEU A 60 8.96 8.09 3.72
N GLN A 61 8.72 6.80 4.00
CA GLN A 61 8.31 5.86 2.96
C GLN A 61 6.92 6.22 2.39
N LEU A 62 6.00 6.78 3.19
CA LEU A 62 4.72 7.30 2.68
C LEU A 62 4.96 8.33 1.58
N LYS A 63 5.77 9.36 1.86
CA LYS A 63 6.18 10.36 0.85
C LYS A 63 6.74 9.70 -0.41
N THR A 64 7.65 8.74 -0.23
CA THR A 64 8.26 7.99 -1.34
C THR A 64 7.21 7.21 -2.15
N ALA A 65 6.22 6.62 -1.48
CA ALA A 65 5.15 5.87 -2.12
C ALA A 65 4.27 6.78 -2.99
N TYR A 66 3.97 8.00 -2.53
CA TYR A 66 3.27 9.02 -3.30
C TYR A 66 4.07 9.48 -4.52
N GLU A 67 5.32 9.90 -4.34
CA GLU A 67 6.18 10.39 -5.43
C GLU A 67 6.43 9.33 -6.51
N LYS A 68 6.63 8.07 -6.10
CA LYS A 68 6.81 6.92 -7.01
C LYS A 68 5.49 6.31 -7.49
N LYS A 69 4.34 6.78 -6.99
CA LYS A 69 3.00 6.17 -7.21
C LYS A 69 2.98 4.67 -6.96
N SER A 70 3.76 4.22 -5.97
CA SER A 70 4.00 2.80 -5.72
C SER A 70 3.03 2.28 -4.68
N ILE A 71 2.00 1.57 -5.15
CA ILE A 71 1.02 0.99 -4.23
C ILE A 71 1.63 -0.07 -3.32
N GLY A 72 2.67 -0.78 -3.77
CA GLY A 72 3.40 -1.75 -2.94
C GLY A 72 4.08 -1.07 -1.76
N LEU A 73 4.82 0.03 -2.01
CA LEU A 73 5.44 0.81 -0.93
C LEU A 73 4.40 1.39 0.03
N PHE A 74 3.24 1.82 -0.47
CA PHE A 74 2.15 2.31 0.36
C PHE A 74 1.55 1.18 1.21
N GLN A 75 1.29 0.02 0.60
CA GLN A 75 0.72 -1.14 1.27
C GLN A 75 1.64 -1.70 2.37
N ASP A 76 2.96 -1.68 2.14
CA ASP A 76 3.97 -2.09 3.13
C ASP A 76 3.96 -1.22 4.40
N LEU A 77 3.28 -0.07 4.40
CA LEU A 77 3.18 0.78 5.59
C LEU A 77 2.17 0.27 6.61
N PHE A 78 1.37 -0.74 6.30
CA PHE A 78 0.30 -1.20 7.18
C PHE A 78 0.48 -2.67 7.56
N ALA A 79 0.02 -3.02 8.75
CA ALA A 79 0.00 -4.41 9.21
C ALA A 79 -0.88 -5.29 8.29
N ARG A 80 -0.46 -6.54 8.08
CA ARG A 80 -1.13 -7.48 7.16
C ARG A 80 -2.52 -7.89 7.61
N ASP A 81 -2.80 -7.78 8.90
CA ASP A 81 -4.12 -8.03 9.49
C ASP A 81 -5.15 -6.93 9.15
N LYS A 82 -4.73 -5.86 8.46
CA LYS A 82 -5.58 -4.75 8.02
C LYS A 82 -6.28 -4.03 9.17
N SER A 83 -5.68 -4.05 10.35
CA SER A 83 -6.15 -3.33 11.55
C SER A 83 -6.09 -1.80 11.38
N PHE A 84 -5.31 -1.31 10.43
CA PHE A 84 -5.13 0.12 10.13
C PHE A 84 -6.42 0.95 10.09
N ARG A 85 -6.33 2.17 10.61
CA ARG A 85 -7.41 3.18 10.65
C ARG A 85 -6.91 4.54 10.17
N PHE A 86 -7.57 5.08 9.15
CA PHE A 86 -7.37 6.47 8.70
C PHE A 86 -8.51 7.34 9.20
N TYR A 87 -8.22 8.24 10.14
CA TYR A 87 -9.16 9.18 10.71
C TYR A 87 -9.19 10.44 9.86
N VAL A 88 -10.34 10.71 9.27
CA VAL A 88 -10.56 11.85 8.37
C VAL A 88 -10.93 13.09 9.17
N ALA A 89 -10.47 14.25 8.71
CA ALA A 89 -10.93 15.53 9.24
C ALA A 89 -12.47 15.64 9.12
N SER A 90 -13.11 16.27 10.10
CA SER A 90 -14.58 16.37 10.15
C SER A 90 -15.19 17.04 8.90
N SER A 91 -14.43 17.94 8.25
CA SER A 91 -14.79 18.58 6.98
C SER A 91 -14.97 17.56 5.85
N LEU A 92 -14.12 16.54 5.77
CA LEU A 92 -14.20 15.44 4.81
C LEU A 92 -15.24 14.40 5.21
N ALA A 93 -15.40 14.10 6.50
CA ALA A 93 -16.35 13.08 6.98
C ALA A 93 -17.78 13.31 6.47
N SER A 94 -18.21 14.57 6.34
CA SER A 94 -19.52 14.95 5.80
C SER A 94 -19.75 14.50 4.35
N GLN A 95 -18.68 14.38 3.55
CA GLN A 95 -18.75 13.98 2.13
C GLN A 95 -18.85 12.46 1.96
N PHE A 96 -18.57 11.69 3.02
CA PHE A 96 -18.57 10.22 3.02
C PHE A 96 -19.64 9.62 3.94
N SER A 97 -20.74 10.36 4.16
CA SER A 97 -21.85 9.93 5.03
C SER A 97 -22.32 8.52 4.67
N GLY A 98 -22.22 7.59 5.63
CA GLY A 98 -22.63 6.18 5.47
C GLY A 98 -21.50 5.18 5.18
N ILE A 99 -20.26 5.64 5.00
CA ILE A 99 -19.09 4.76 4.71
C ILE A 99 -18.07 4.75 5.86
N VAL A 100 -18.07 5.80 6.69
CA VAL A 100 -17.11 5.96 7.78
C VAL A 100 -17.67 5.44 9.12
N ALA A 101 -16.83 4.70 9.84
CA ALA A 101 -17.10 4.29 11.22
C ALA A 101 -16.66 5.41 12.18
N ALA A 102 -17.04 5.31 13.45
CA ALA A 102 -16.62 6.25 14.49
C ALA A 102 -15.98 5.52 15.68
N GLU A 103 -14.93 6.10 16.24
CA GLU A 103 -14.24 5.63 17.45
C GLU A 103 -14.06 6.79 18.42
N LYS A 104 -14.20 6.50 19.71
CA LYS A 104 -13.90 7.46 20.77
C LYS A 104 -12.43 7.32 21.15
N ILE A 105 -11.68 8.41 21.00
CA ILE A 105 -10.30 8.56 21.45
C ILE A 105 -10.34 9.29 22.80
N ASP A 106 -9.83 8.68 23.85
CA ASP A 106 -10.02 9.15 25.23
C ASP A 106 -8.78 9.80 25.84
N THR A 107 -7.57 9.22 25.75
CA THR A 107 -6.34 9.90 26.28
C THR A 107 -4.99 9.31 25.83
N ALA A 108 -4.94 8.27 25.00
CA ALA A 108 -3.68 7.55 24.72
C ALA A 108 -2.71 8.24 23.74
N TYR A 109 -2.94 9.52 23.41
CA TYR A 109 -2.26 10.26 22.35
C TYR A 109 -1.87 11.64 22.86
N THR A 110 -0.63 12.06 22.67
CA THR A 110 -0.13 13.38 23.10
C THR A 110 -0.47 14.43 22.06
N ASN A 111 -0.46 14.05 20.79
CA ASN A 111 -0.67 14.95 19.65
C ASN A 111 -2.12 14.94 19.12
N VAL A 112 -2.98 14.05 19.63
CA VAL A 112 -4.39 13.94 19.22
C VAL A 112 -5.29 14.25 20.41
N ALA A 113 -6.18 15.21 20.25
CA ALA A 113 -7.12 15.58 21.30
C ALA A 113 -8.13 14.45 21.55
N PRO A 114 -8.60 14.26 22.80
CA PRO A 114 -9.72 13.37 23.07
C PRO A 114 -10.97 13.79 22.31
N GLY A 115 -11.71 12.84 21.74
CA GLY A 115 -12.90 13.12 20.94
C GLY A 115 -13.48 11.90 20.23
N VAL A 116 -14.53 12.13 19.45
CA VAL A 116 -15.07 11.11 18.53
C VAL A 116 -14.54 11.42 17.14
N TYR A 117 -13.82 10.46 16.57
CA TYR A 117 -13.24 10.59 15.25
C TYR A 117 -13.89 9.62 14.28
N HIS A 118 -14.11 10.09 13.05
CA HIS A 118 -14.57 9.27 11.95
C HIS A 118 -13.39 8.70 11.19
N TYR A 119 -13.46 7.44 10.83
CA TYR A 119 -12.40 6.78 10.08
C TYR A 119 -12.95 5.88 8.99
N TRP A 120 -12.10 5.58 8.02
CA TRP A 120 -12.26 4.40 7.18
C TRP A 120 -11.09 3.43 7.35
N GLY A 121 -11.36 2.17 7.03
CA GLY A 121 -10.40 1.09 7.18
C GLY A 121 -9.50 0.91 5.96
N TYR A 122 -8.53 0.00 6.12
CA TYR A 122 -7.55 -0.39 5.13
C TYR A 122 -8.09 -0.59 3.71
N ASP A 123 -9.18 -1.36 3.53
CA ASP A 123 -9.65 -1.70 2.18
C ASP A 123 -10.19 -0.49 1.41
N LEU A 124 -10.82 0.47 2.10
CA LEU A 124 -11.27 1.70 1.46
C LEU A 124 -10.08 2.59 1.13
N GLU A 125 -9.17 2.77 2.08
CA GLU A 125 -7.93 3.53 1.89
C GLU A 125 -7.17 3.03 0.66
N MET A 126 -7.04 1.71 0.55
CA MET A 126 -6.31 1.09 -0.55
C MET A 126 -7.00 1.24 -1.89
N ARG A 127 -8.34 1.19 -1.90
CA ARG A 127 -9.12 1.42 -3.12
C ARG A 127 -8.97 2.86 -3.62
N VAL A 128 -9.07 3.83 -2.71
CA VAL A 128 -8.95 5.26 -3.03
C VAL A 128 -7.55 5.55 -3.56
N HIS A 129 -6.50 5.09 -2.88
CA HIS A 129 -5.11 5.33 -3.29
C HIS A 129 -4.73 4.62 -4.59
N ARG A 130 -5.19 3.38 -4.81
CA ARG A 130 -5.00 2.70 -6.11
C ARG A 130 -5.61 3.50 -7.25
N ARG A 131 -6.83 4.00 -7.06
CA ARG A 131 -7.51 4.80 -8.06
C ARG A 131 -6.75 6.11 -8.31
N MET A 132 -6.41 6.85 -7.26
CA MET A 132 -5.66 8.10 -7.37
C MET A 132 -4.31 7.89 -8.10
N PHE A 133 -3.49 6.92 -7.67
CA PHE A 133 -2.20 6.63 -8.31
C PHE A 133 -2.33 6.23 -9.79
N SER A 134 -3.47 5.65 -10.20
CA SER A 134 -3.73 5.31 -11.60
C SER A 134 -4.21 6.47 -12.47
N GLN A 135 -4.73 7.54 -11.85
CA GLN A 135 -5.32 8.69 -12.55
C GLN A 135 -4.36 9.87 -12.69
N VAL A 136 -3.34 9.92 -11.84
CA VAL A 136 -2.39 11.03 -11.79
C VAL A 136 -1.11 10.66 -12.54
N ARG A 137 -0.65 11.57 -13.39
CA ARG A 137 0.61 11.43 -14.12
C ARG A 137 1.80 11.53 -13.17
N ARG A 138 1.77 12.48 -12.23
CA ARG A 138 2.83 12.72 -11.24
C ARG A 138 2.24 13.30 -9.96
N ILE A 139 2.89 13.01 -8.84
CA ILE A 139 2.60 13.60 -7.54
C ILE A 139 3.91 14.17 -7.01
N ASP A 140 3.92 15.46 -6.67
CA ASP A 140 5.09 16.15 -6.14
C ASP A 140 4.76 16.83 -4.82
N PHE A 141 5.71 16.85 -3.89
CA PHE A 141 5.64 17.69 -2.69
C PHE A 141 6.30 19.03 -2.98
N VAL A 142 5.53 19.99 -3.51
CA VAL A 142 6.03 21.32 -3.91
C VAL A 142 6.41 22.19 -2.71
N VAL A 143 5.78 21.95 -1.57
CA VAL A 143 6.25 22.41 -0.26
C VAL A 143 6.42 21.18 0.62
N PRO A 144 7.64 20.87 1.10
CA PRO A 144 7.85 19.69 1.91
C PRO A 144 7.14 19.85 3.26
N PRO A 145 6.48 18.79 3.76
CA PRO A 145 5.95 18.80 5.11
C PRO A 145 7.10 18.85 6.13
N SER A 146 6.83 19.46 7.28
CA SER A 146 7.78 19.51 8.40
C SER A 146 7.44 18.45 9.44
N PHE A 147 8.48 17.88 10.05
CA PHE A 147 8.36 16.91 11.15
C PHE A 147 8.98 17.52 12.41
N TYR A 148 8.33 17.37 13.55
CA TYR A 148 8.87 17.90 14.80
C TYR A 148 9.88 16.92 15.39
N GLU A 149 11.17 17.26 15.33
CA GLU A 149 12.28 16.41 15.81
C GLU A 149 12.26 16.19 17.34
N GLN A 150 11.63 17.11 18.10
CA GLN A 150 11.73 17.15 19.56
C GLN A 150 10.66 16.34 20.32
N LEU A 151 9.73 15.66 19.63
CA LEU A 151 8.57 15.03 20.27
C LEU A 151 8.31 13.61 19.78
N PHE A 152 9.37 12.85 19.51
CA PHE A 152 9.26 11.40 19.69
C PHE A 152 9.10 11.16 21.19
N VAL A 153 7.87 11.31 21.70
CA VAL A 153 7.53 10.92 23.07
C VAL A 153 7.50 9.40 23.07
N ALA A 154 8.70 8.87 23.12
CA ALA A 154 9.02 7.56 23.55
C ALA A 154 9.77 7.77 24.86
N ASP A 155 9.61 6.90 25.86
CA ASP A 155 10.52 6.85 27.00
C ASP A 155 11.92 6.39 26.52
N VAL A 156 12.53 7.16 25.62
CA VAL A 156 13.73 6.83 24.86
C VAL A 156 14.68 8.01 24.98
N ASN A 157 15.85 7.73 25.53
CA ASN A 157 16.99 8.63 25.38
C ASN A 157 17.44 8.56 23.92
N ILE A 158 17.05 9.55 23.12
CA ILE A 158 17.56 9.72 21.76
C ILE A 158 18.90 10.44 21.87
N GLU A 159 20.00 9.70 21.70
CA GLU A 159 21.28 10.33 21.37
C GLU A 159 21.25 10.73 19.89
N VAL A 160 21.21 12.05 19.65
CA VAL A 160 21.30 12.62 18.31
C VAL A 160 22.78 12.77 17.97
N ASP A 161 23.32 11.80 17.23
CA ASP A 161 24.65 11.95 16.63
C ASP A 161 24.49 12.58 15.24
N THR A 162 24.82 13.87 15.13
CA THR A 162 24.69 14.64 13.89
C THR A 162 25.94 14.40 13.05
N ILE A 163 25.94 13.38 12.21
CA ILE A 163 27.00 13.21 11.21
C ILE A 163 26.73 14.23 10.10
N GLY A 164 27.60 15.23 9.98
CA GLY A 164 27.52 16.29 8.99
C GLY A 164 27.40 15.75 7.57
N VAL A 165 26.42 16.26 6.83
CA VAL A 165 26.15 15.93 5.44
C VAL A 165 26.91 16.90 4.56
N ASP A 166 27.94 16.41 3.86
CA ASP A 166 28.46 17.11 2.70
C ASP A 166 27.43 17.04 1.57
N SER A 167 27.10 18.23 1.09
CA SER A 167 26.21 18.60 -0.01
C SER A 167 26.02 17.54 -1.11
N VAL A 168 24.75 17.45 -1.56
CA VAL A 168 24.19 16.71 -2.71
C VAL A 168 23.52 15.38 -2.34
N GLY A 169 22.23 15.47 -2.01
CA GLY A 169 21.31 14.33 -1.90
C GLY A 169 20.92 14.03 -0.46
N ASP A 170 19.93 14.77 0.05
CA ASP A 170 19.37 14.66 1.39
C ASP A 170 19.17 13.21 1.82
N SER A 171 20.10 12.70 2.62
CA SER A 171 19.95 11.45 3.34
C SER A 171 20.18 11.76 4.80
N VAL A 172 19.09 12.09 5.49
CA VAL A 172 19.10 12.17 6.95
C VAL A 172 19.12 10.73 7.46
N SER A 173 20.23 10.33 8.09
CA SER A 173 20.33 9.03 8.73
C SER A 173 20.14 9.19 10.23
N PHE A 174 19.05 8.63 10.75
CA PHE A 174 18.76 8.59 12.18
C PHE A 174 19.14 7.22 12.72
N ARG A 175 20.02 7.18 13.73
CA ARG A 175 20.31 5.96 14.47
C ARG A 175 19.51 5.98 15.76
N ILE A 176 18.33 5.37 15.75
CA ILE A 176 17.55 5.18 16.97
C ILE A 176 18.18 4.03 17.75
N GLN A 177 18.86 4.35 18.85
CA GLN A 177 19.34 3.35 19.78
C GLN A 177 18.16 2.90 20.64
N ARG A 178 17.67 1.67 20.42
CA ARG A 178 16.59 1.05 21.22
C ARG A 178 16.96 1.10 22.70
N THR A 179 16.43 2.09 23.40
CA THR A 179 16.38 2.14 24.85
C THR A 179 14.90 2.02 25.20
N TYR A 180 14.49 0.80 25.58
CA TYR A 180 13.14 0.44 26.08
C TYR A 180 12.02 0.13 25.07
N ASP A 181 11.05 -0.61 25.60
CA ASP A 181 9.89 -1.30 25.02
C ASP A 181 8.84 -0.33 24.44
N THR A 182 9.23 0.42 23.43
CA THR A 182 8.32 1.36 22.77
C THR A 182 7.38 0.61 21.84
N THR A 183 6.21 0.27 22.35
CA THR A 183 5.14 -0.40 21.60
C THR A 183 4.42 0.52 20.61
N LYS A 184 4.59 1.85 20.73
CA LYS A 184 3.91 2.87 19.94
C LYS A 184 4.65 4.20 19.96
N VAL A 185 4.68 4.91 18.83
CA VAL A 185 5.25 6.25 18.67
C VAL A 185 4.30 7.14 17.86
N GLU A 186 4.19 8.41 18.24
CA GLU A 186 3.49 9.43 17.44
C GLU A 186 4.50 10.23 16.61
N VAL A 187 4.25 10.34 15.32
CA VAL A 187 5.02 11.18 14.40
C VAL A 187 4.10 12.30 13.91
N PRO A 188 4.19 13.51 14.49
CA PRO A 188 3.41 14.64 14.02
C PRO A 188 4.04 15.24 12.76
N MET A 189 3.20 15.56 11.79
CA MET A 189 3.55 16.19 10.52
C MET A 189 2.74 17.47 10.35
N TYR A 190 3.41 18.54 9.90
CA TYR A 190 2.80 19.86 9.79
C TYR A 190 3.10 20.49 8.44
N GLY A 191 2.04 21.02 7.83
CA GLY A 191 2.14 21.82 6.62
C GLY A 191 2.61 21.01 5.42
N GLY A 192 2.88 21.71 4.33
CA GLY A 192 3.27 21.13 3.06
C GLY A 192 2.15 21.26 2.03
N THR A 193 2.51 21.01 0.77
CA THR A 193 1.59 21.08 -0.35
C THR A 193 1.95 19.98 -1.33
N MET A 194 0.94 19.21 -1.73
CA MET A 194 1.05 18.21 -2.79
C MET A 194 0.48 18.78 -4.08
N GLU A 195 1.25 18.72 -5.15
CA GLU A 195 0.79 18.96 -6.52
C GLU A 195 0.48 17.61 -7.17
N PHE A 196 -0.75 17.45 -7.66
CA PHE A 196 -1.17 16.36 -8.51
C PHE A 196 -1.22 16.85 -9.96
N VAL A 197 -0.36 16.28 -10.81
CA VAL A 197 -0.40 16.52 -12.25
C VAL A 197 -1.24 15.41 -12.87
N MET A 198 -2.37 15.76 -13.47
CA MET A 198 -3.28 14.83 -14.14
C MET A 198 -2.74 14.44 -15.54
N GLU A 199 -3.30 13.40 -16.14
CA GLU A 199 -2.91 12.94 -17.48
C GLU A 199 -3.19 13.97 -18.59
N ASP A 200 -4.22 14.80 -18.42
CA ASP A 200 -4.54 15.91 -19.35
C ASP A 200 -3.63 17.15 -19.14
N GLY A 201 -2.71 17.09 -18.17
CA GLY A 201 -1.80 18.18 -17.83
C GLY A 201 -2.39 19.22 -16.87
N SER A 202 -3.65 19.08 -16.45
CA SER A 202 -4.21 19.89 -15.37
C SER A 202 -3.49 19.61 -14.05
N LYS A 203 -3.51 20.61 -13.17
CA LYS A 203 -2.83 20.59 -11.88
C LYS A 203 -3.84 20.84 -10.77
N GLU A 204 -3.78 20.01 -9.74
CA GLU A 204 -4.52 20.22 -8.50
C GLU A 204 -3.54 20.28 -7.34
N GLU A 205 -3.72 21.24 -6.44
CA GLU A 205 -2.92 21.36 -5.24
C GLU A 205 -3.76 21.02 -4.01
N VAL A 206 -3.18 20.22 -3.13
CA VAL A 206 -3.77 19.89 -1.83
C VAL A 206 -2.80 20.30 -0.74
N GLY A 207 -3.26 21.21 0.12
CA GLY A 207 -2.54 21.57 1.32
C GLY A 207 -2.52 20.40 2.30
N ILE A 208 -1.33 20.04 2.76
CA ILE A 208 -1.15 19.10 3.86
C ILE A 208 -1.29 19.92 5.14
N GLY A 209 -2.34 19.64 5.91
CA GLY A 209 -2.52 20.28 7.20
C GLY A 209 -1.70 19.64 8.30
N ARG A 210 -2.26 19.61 9.51
CA ARG A 210 -1.69 18.88 10.62
C ARG A 210 -2.12 17.41 10.52
N GLN A 211 -1.14 16.52 10.54
CA GLN A 211 -1.38 15.08 10.58
C GLN A 211 -0.59 14.44 11.71
N VAL A 212 -1.09 13.33 12.24
CA VAL A 212 -0.39 12.53 13.25
C VAL A 212 -0.41 11.07 12.82
N PHE A 213 0.78 10.48 12.68
CA PHE A 213 0.95 9.07 12.40
C PHE A 213 1.30 8.33 13.68
N CYS A 214 0.48 7.37 14.07
CA CYS A 214 0.78 6.47 15.16
C CYS A 214 1.39 5.21 14.57
N VAL A 215 2.68 5.03 14.81
CA VAL A 215 3.45 3.92 14.29
C VAL A 215 3.80 2.94 15.40
N VAL A 216 3.76 1.66 15.07
CA VAL A 216 4.04 0.54 15.96
C VAL A 216 5.04 -0.41 15.29
N PRO A 217 5.78 -1.23 16.05
CA PRO A 217 6.58 -2.30 15.45
C PRO A 217 5.70 -3.21 14.58
N ASP A 218 6.19 -3.60 13.41
CA ASP A 218 5.49 -4.53 12.52
C ASP A 218 5.30 -5.88 13.25
N PRO A 219 4.06 -6.37 13.42
CA PRO A 219 3.80 -7.63 14.14
C PRO A 219 4.49 -8.85 13.51
N GLU A 220 4.79 -8.81 12.21
CA GLU A 220 5.46 -9.91 11.50
C GLU A 220 6.99 -9.76 11.49
N ASP A 221 7.49 -8.53 11.47
CA ASP A 221 8.91 -8.22 11.55
C ASP A 221 9.15 -7.04 12.52
N PRO A 222 9.31 -7.31 13.82
CA PRO A 222 9.47 -6.26 14.82
C PRO A 222 10.71 -5.38 14.62
N SER A 223 11.60 -5.65 13.65
CA SER A 223 12.69 -4.74 13.26
C SER A 223 12.22 -3.55 12.42
N LEU A 224 10.99 -3.63 11.89
CA LEU A 224 10.36 -2.62 11.07
C LEU A 224 9.20 -1.94 11.80
N TRP A 225 8.75 -0.82 11.27
CA TRP A 225 7.65 -0.01 11.77
C TRP A 225 6.55 0.12 10.72
N VAL A 226 5.29 0.05 11.17
CA VAL A 226 4.09 0.24 10.37
C VAL A 226 3.19 1.30 11.00
N ILE A 227 2.36 1.93 10.19
CA ILE A 227 1.33 2.88 10.60
C ILE A 227 0.11 2.09 11.05
N ASP A 228 -0.22 2.18 12.34
CA ASP A 228 -1.44 1.60 12.93
C ASP A 228 -2.61 2.57 12.76
N LYS A 229 -2.39 3.85 13.06
CA LYS A 229 -3.40 4.91 12.94
C LYS A 229 -2.81 6.13 12.27
N TRP A 230 -3.60 6.76 11.40
CA TRP A 230 -3.24 8.01 10.75
C TRP A 230 -4.39 9.00 10.94
N PHE A 231 -4.12 10.11 11.62
CA PHE A 231 -5.05 11.19 11.86
C PHE A 231 -4.78 12.36 10.93
N ASP A 232 -5.76 12.70 10.09
CA ASP A 232 -5.82 14.00 9.41
C ASP A 232 -6.61 14.97 10.30
N LEU A 233 -5.90 15.90 10.93
CA LEU A 233 -6.48 16.87 11.87
C LEU A 233 -6.90 18.18 11.18
N GLY A 234 -6.65 18.31 9.88
CA GLY A 234 -6.94 19.53 9.11
C GLY A 234 -5.97 20.69 9.41
N ASN A 235 -6.36 21.87 8.94
CA ASN A 235 -5.63 23.13 9.13
C ASN A 235 -6.16 23.90 10.34
#